data_AF-A0A1I0BCV2-F1
#
_entry.id   AF-A0A1I0BCV2-F1
#
_cell.length_a   1.000
_cell.length_b   1.000
_cell.length_c   1.000
_cell.angle_alpha   90.00
_cell.angle_beta   90.00
_cell.angle_gamma   90.00
#
_symmetry.space_group_name_H-M   'P 1'
#
loop_
_entity.id
_entity.type
_entity.pdbx_description
1 polymer ?
#
loop_
_entity_poly.entity_id
_entity_poly.type
_entity_poly.pdbx_seq_one_letter_code
_entity_poly.pdbx_strand_id
1 'polypeptide(L)' 'MKSKIISFFKKKKEKEDLYETCLICKTKTHIRKDQPIEERYGYVEGVGQVCYDCYQEIKKQS' A
#
# COMPACT_ATOMS: atom_id res chain seq x y z
N MET A 1 10.70 41.98 -4.07
CA MET A 1 10.84 40.53 -4.36
C MET A 1 9.47 39.96 -4.65
N LYS A 2 9.25 39.38 -5.84
CA LYS A 2 7.96 38.79 -6.21
C LYS A 2 7.88 37.37 -5.62
N SER A 3 7.12 37.21 -4.56
CA SER A 3 6.87 35.92 -3.90
C SER A 3 6.22 34.96 -4.91
N LYS A 4 6.94 33.91 -5.28
CA LYS A 4 6.46 32.90 -6.23
C LYS A 4 5.50 31.96 -5.48
N ILE A 5 4.21 32.27 -5.52
CA ILE A 5 3.16 31.38 -5.03
C ILE A 5 3.16 30.14 -5.93
N ILE A 6 3.64 29.03 -5.38
CA ILE A 6 3.52 27.70 -6.00
C ILE A 6 2.08 27.23 -5.80
N SER A 7 1.27 27.32 -6.86
CA SER A 7 -0.11 26.83 -6.88
C SER A 7 -0.11 25.29 -6.81
N PHE A 8 -0.22 24.76 -5.60
CA PHE A 8 -0.04 23.33 -5.29
C PHE A 8 -1.27 22.45 -5.59
N PHE A 9 -2.36 23.00 -6.12
CA PHE A 9 -3.63 22.29 -6.21
C PHE A 9 -4.13 22.13 -7.64
N LYS A 10 -3.63 21.08 -8.30
CA LYS A 10 -4.44 20.39 -9.32
C LYS A 10 -4.38 18.90 -9.03
N LYS A 11 -5.14 18.48 -7.99
CA LYS A 11 -5.34 17.07 -7.64
C LYS A 11 -6.07 16.40 -8.81
N LYS A 12 -5.32 15.71 -9.67
CA LYS A 12 -5.86 14.85 -10.71
C LYS A 12 -6.72 13.82 -9.99
N LYS A 13 -7.98 13.66 -10.41
CA LYS A 13 -8.90 12.66 -9.85
C LYS A 13 -8.43 11.30 -10.36
N GLU A 14 -7.36 10.78 -9.75
CA GLU A 14 -6.85 9.44 -10.04
C GLU A 14 -7.96 8.45 -9.68
N LYS A 15 -8.18 7.45 -10.53
CA LYS A 15 -9.05 6.32 -10.20
C LYS A 15 -8.58 5.80 -8.83
N GLU A 16 -9.49 5.72 -7.87
CA GLU A 16 -9.16 5.28 -6.52
C GLU A 16 -8.46 3.92 -6.61
N ASP A 17 -7.19 3.89 -6.22
CA ASP A 17 -6.45 2.65 -6.10
C ASP A 17 -6.89 1.94 -4.82
N LEU A 18 -7.96 1.15 -4.95
CA LEU A 18 -8.66 0.52 -3.84
C LEU A 18 -7.88 -0.60 -3.16
N TYR A 19 -6.81 -1.12 -3.78
CA TYR A 19 -6.10 -2.28 -3.26
C TYR A 19 -4.69 -1.93 -2.80
N GLU A 20 -4.24 -2.66 -1.79
CA GLU A 20 -2.90 -2.54 -1.25
C GLU A 20 -1.85 -3.07 -2.25
N THR A 21 -0.64 -2.56 -2.13
CA THR A 21 0.52 -3.01 -2.91
C THR A 21 1.49 -3.74 -2.00
N CYS A 22 1.97 -4.91 -2.42
CA CYS A 22 2.94 -5.69 -1.65
C CYS A 22 4.20 -4.85 -1.39
N LEU A 23 4.60 -4.74 -0.14
CA LEU A 23 5.76 -3.95 0.25
C LEU A 23 7.06 -4.48 -0.37
N ILE A 24 7.19 -5.80 -0.52
CA ILE A 24 8.41 -6.48 -0.97
C ILE A 24 8.52 -6.45 -2.49
N CYS A 25 7.59 -7.08 -3.20
CA CYS A 25 7.66 -7.25 -4.66
C CYS A 25 6.92 -6.17 -5.47
N LYS A 26 6.22 -5.25 -4.80
CA LYS A 26 5.42 -4.18 -5.43
C LYS A 26 4.25 -4.66 -6.31
N THR A 27 3.90 -5.94 -6.26
CA THR A 27 2.70 -6.47 -6.92
C THR A 27 1.44 -5.97 -6.23
N LYS A 28 0.42 -5.61 -7.01
CA LYS A 28 -0.91 -5.26 -6.49
C LYS A 28 -1.55 -6.48 -5.83
N THR A 29 -2.02 -6.33 -4.60
CA THR A 29 -2.69 -7.40 -3.86
C THR A 29 -4.20 -7.38 -4.12
N HIS A 30 -4.91 -8.38 -3.60
CA HIS A 30 -6.37 -8.39 -3.56
C HIS A 30 -6.92 -7.80 -2.24
N ILE A 31 -6.06 -7.35 -1.34
CA ILE A 31 -6.46 -6.72 -0.08
C ILE A 31 -6.88 -5.28 -0.37
N ARG A 32 -8.08 -4.90 0.08
CA ARG A 32 -8.54 -3.53 -0.07
C ARG A 32 -7.96 -2.61 1.01
N LYS A 33 -7.72 -1.35 0.66
CA LYS A 33 -7.18 -0.33 1.59
C LYS A 33 -8.17 0.05 2.70
N ASP A 34 -9.47 -0.21 2.51
CA ASP A 34 -10.53 0.03 3.49
C ASP A 34 -10.90 -1.20 4.34
N GLN A 35 -10.32 -2.36 4.04
CA GLN A 35 -10.51 -3.56 4.86
C GLN A 35 -9.85 -3.37 6.24
N PRO A 36 -10.50 -3.71 7.38
CA PRO A 36 -9.87 -3.68 8.70
C PRO A 36 -8.58 -4.50 8.74
N ILE A 37 -7.56 -4.02 9.47
CA ILE A 37 -6.22 -4.64 9.47
C ILE A 37 -6.27 -6.09 9.96
N GLU A 38 -7.12 -6.34 10.95
CA GLU A 38 -7.34 -7.64 11.60
C GLU A 38 -7.86 -8.71 10.62
N GLU A 39 -8.49 -8.27 9.52
CA GLU A 39 -9.03 -9.14 8.48
C GLU A 39 -8.04 -9.33 7.31
N ARG A 40 -6.93 -8.58 7.26
CA ARG A 40 -5.98 -8.61 6.14
C ARG A 40 -5.02 -9.78 6.29
N TYR A 41 -5.14 -10.77 5.40
CA TYR A 41 -4.07 -11.78 5.28
C TYR A 41 -2.76 -11.10 4.87
N GLY A 42 -1.63 -11.59 5.37
CA GLY A 42 -0.31 -11.09 4.97
C GLY A 42 -0.04 -9.64 5.36
N TYR A 43 -0.82 -9.03 6.25
CA TYR A 43 -0.42 -7.80 6.93
C TYR A 43 0.57 -8.15 8.04
N VAL A 44 1.71 -7.46 8.05
CA VAL A 44 2.74 -7.62 9.08
C VAL A 44 2.80 -6.32 9.87
N GLU A 45 2.50 -6.40 11.17
CA GLU A 45 2.48 -5.23 12.06
C GLU A 45 3.83 -4.50 12.05
N GLY A 46 3.80 -3.17 11.93
CA GLY A 46 5.00 -2.33 11.81
C GLY A 46 5.71 -2.38 10.46
N VAL A 47 5.34 -3.28 9.55
CA VAL A 47 5.95 -3.43 8.22
C VAL A 47 4.97 -2.99 7.13
N GLY A 48 3.75 -3.53 7.15
CA GLY A 48 2.70 -3.25 6.18
C GLY A 48 2.24 -4.49 5.42
N GLN A 49 1.54 -4.27 4.30
CA GLN A 49 0.93 -5.34 3.50
C GLN A 49 1.96 -6.06 2.62
N VAL A 50 1.95 -7.40 2.63
CA VAL A 50 2.64 -8.23 1.63
C VAL A 50 1.65 -9.12 0.87
N CYS A 51 2.04 -9.59 -0.32
CA CYS A 51 1.25 -10.59 -1.05
C CYS A 51 1.41 -11.99 -0.41
N TYR A 52 0.56 -12.92 -0.83
CA TYR A 52 0.60 -14.31 -0.35
C TYR A 52 1.98 -14.95 -0.52
N ASP A 53 2.60 -14.84 -1.69
CA ASP A 53 3.90 -15.48 -1.97
C ASP A 53 5.00 -14.94 -1.06
N CYS A 54 5.10 -13.62 -0.93
CA CYS A 54 6.07 -12.97 -0.03
C CYS A 54 5.84 -13.34 1.44
N TYR A 55 4.58 -13.49 1.85
CA TYR A 55 4.25 -13.95 3.20
C TYR A 55 4.70 -15.40 3.45
N GLN A 56 4.54 -16.30 2.47
CA GLN A 56 5.03 -17.67 2.58
C GLN A 56 6.56 -17.74 2.67
N GLU A 57 7.27 -16.91 1.90
CA GLU A 57 8.74 -16.86 1.99
C GLU A 57 9.23 -16.37 3.35
N ILE A 58 8.59 -15.36 3.95
CA ILE A 58 8.90 -14.91 5.32
C ILE A 58 8.68 -16.07 6.32
N LYS A 59 7.55 -16.78 6.20
CA LYS A 59 7.22 -17.89 7.11
C LYS A 59 8.22 -19.05 7.07
N LYS A 60 8.82 -19.34 5.91
CA LYS A 60 9.84 -20.40 5.78
C LYS A 60 11.14 -20.10 6.54
N GLN A 61 11.37 -18.83 6.90
CA GLN A 61 12.58 -18.39 7.59
C GLN A 61 12.42 -18.31 9.12
N SER A 62 11.23 -18.60 9.64
CA SER A 62 10.90 -18.63 11.08
C SER A 62 10.89 -20.06 11.60
#